data_AF-A0A5N9AFJ1-F1
#
_entry.id   AF-A0A5N9AFJ1-F1
#
_cell.length_a   1.000
_cell.length_b   1.000
_cell.length_c   1.000
_cell.angle_alpha   90.00
_cell.angle_beta   90.00
_cell.angle_gamma   90.00
#
_symmetry.space_group_name_H-M   'P 1'
#
loop_
_entity.id
_entity.type
_entity.pdbx_description
1 polymer ?
#
loop_
_entity_poly.entity_id
_entity_poly.type
_entity_poly.pdbx_seq_one_letter_code
_entity_poly.pdbx_strand_id
1 'polypeptide(L)'
;MQMRRNYQDPTYKTWRSKVYRRDKFKCQMPGCKSKYQIQAHHIKKWSEASTLRYDVNNGITLCRNCHDSINGMESHYEVLFNDIVSAKNGKLH
;
A
#
# COMPACT_ATOMS: atom_id res chain seq x y z
N MET A 1 -20.34 -1.55 -5.82
CA MET A 1 -19.72 -1.35 -7.15
C MET A 1 -18.21 -1.28 -7.00
N GLN A 2 -17.47 -2.33 -7.39
CA GLN A 2 -16.01 -2.25 -7.48
C GLN A 2 -15.66 -1.49 -8.76
N MET A 3 -15.29 -0.21 -8.64
CA MET A 3 -14.83 0.58 -9.78
C MET A 3 -13.57 -0.08 -10.37
N ARG A 4 -13.63 -0.44 -11.66
CA ARG A 4 -12.50 -1.01 -12.40
C ARG A 4 -11.31 -0.04 -12.34
N ARG A 5 -10.26 -0.43 -11.60
CA ARG A 5 -9.01 0.33 -11.49
C ARG A 5 -8.35 0.37 -12.87
N ASN A 6 -8.24 1.55 -13.48
CA ASN A 6 -7.49 1.70 -14.73
C ASN A 6 -5.99 1.57 -14.43
N TYR A 7 -5.47 0.35 -14.53
CA TYR A 7 -4.07 0.01 -14.25
C TYR A 7 -3.09 0.68 -15.22
N GLN A 8 -3.59 1.28 -16.31
CA GLN A 8 -2.79 1.98 -17.31
C GLN A 8 -2.61 3.47 -17.01
N ASP A 9 -3.29 4.01 -15.99
CA ASP A 9 -3.15 5.41 -15.59
C ASP A 9 -1.69 5.72 -15.20
N PRO A 10 -1.02 6.69 -15.87
CA PRO A 10 0.36 7.09 -15.55
C PRO A 10 0.53 7.51 -14.08
N THR A 11 -0.51 8.10 -13.48
CA THR A 11 -0.56 8.52 -12.09
C THR A 11 -0.54 7.31 -11.17
N TYR A 12 -1.31 6.27 -11.50
CA TYR A 12 -1.31 5.01 -10.74
C TYR A 12 0.05 4.31 -10.81
N LYS A 13 0.68 4.25 -12.00
CA LYS A 13 2.03 3.70 -12.16
C LYS A 13 3.05 4.45 -11.32
N THR A 14 2.98 5.79 -11.33
CA THR A 14 3.87 6.65 -10.55
C THR A 14 3.69 6.44 -9.05
N TRP A 15 2.44 6.45 -8.58
CA TRP A 15 2.10 6.17 -7.18
C TRP A 15 2.64 4.80 -6.74
N ARG A 16 2.34 3.74 -7.51
CA ARG A 16 2.80 2.37 -7.23
C ARG A 16 4.32 2.30 -7.14
N SER A 17 5.03 2.94 -8.06
CA SER A 17 6.50 3.02 -8.05
C SER A 17 7.04 3.73 -6.81
N LYS A 18 6.42 4.85 -6.40
CA LYS A 18 6.80 5.59 -5.18
C LYS A 18 6.59 4.74 -3.92
N VAL A 19 5.47 4.03 -3.81
CA VAL A 19 5.18 3.10 -2.69
C VAL A 19 6.23 2.01 -2.62
N TYR A 20 6.52 1.34 -3.73
CA TYR A 20 7.54 0.29 -3.79
C TYR A 20 8.93 0.80 -3.41
N ARG A 21 9.30 2.00 -3.88
CA ARG A 21 10.59 2.60 -3.55
C ARG A 21 10.73 2.90 -2.06
N ARG A 22 9.71 3.51 -1.43
CA ARG A 22 9.69 3.77 0.03
C ARG A 22 9.87 2.46 0.81
N ASP A 23 9.21 1.41 0.35
CA ASP A 23 9.19 0.10 1.01
C ASP A 23 10.38 -0.79 0.60
N LYS A 24 11.30 -0.28 -0.23
CA LYS A 24 12.47 -1.00 -0.73
C LYS A 24 12.09 -2.33 -1.42
N PHE A 25 11.00 -2.31 -2.19
CA PHE A 25 10.48 -3.44 -2.98
C PHE A 25 10.28 -4.72 -2.15
N LYS A 26 9.76 -4.55 -0.93
CA LYS A 26 9.61 -5.63 0.04
C LYS A 26 8.25 -5.55 0.71
N CYS A 27 7.68 -6.70 1.04
CA CYS A 27 6.51 -6.79 1.89
C CYS A 27 6.76 -6.09 3.23
N GLN A 28 5.81 -5.24 3.65
CA GLN A 28 5.86 -4.51 4.92
C GLN A 28 4.99 -5.13 6.01
N MET A 29 4.29 -6.23 5.71
CA MET A 29 3.61 -7.01 6.76
C MET A 29 4.64 -7.43 7.83
N PRO A 30 4.40 -7.18 9.12
CA PRO A 30 5.29 -7.64 10.18
C PRO A 30 5.55 -9.14 10.09
N GLY A 31 6.80 -9.54 10.30
CA GLY A 31 7.23 -10.94 10.15
C GLY A 31 7.43 -11.41 8.70
N CYS A 32 6.89 -10.70 7.70
CA CYS A 32 7.12 -11.03 6.29
C CYS A 32 8.28 -10.22 5.72
N LYS A 33 9.16 -10.88 4.96
CA LYS A 33 10.30 -10.23 4.29
C LYS A 33 10.36 -10.49 2.78
N SER A 34 9.28 -11.01 2.20
CA SER A 34 9.23 -11.37 0.79
C SER A 34 9.45 -10.17 -0.13
N LYS A 35 10.20 -10.39 -1.22
CA LYS A 35 10.36 -9.45 -2.34
C LYS A 35 9.66 -9.96 -3.61
N TYR A 36 9.01 -11.11 -3.53
CA TYR A 36 8.36 -11.77 -4.66
C TYR A 36 6.86 -11.48 -4.70
N GLN A 37 6.31 -11.34 -5.91
CA GLN A 37 4.89 -11.10 -6.17
C GLN A 37 4.32 -9.95 -5.31
N ILE A 38 5.04 -8.83 -5.25
CA ILE A 38 4.64 -7.66 -4.47
C ILE A 38 3.53 -6.85 -5.17
N GLN A 39 2.62 -6.31 -4.37
CA GLN A 39 1.47 -5.52 -4.77
C GLN A 39 1.36 -4.28 -3.90
N ALA A 40 0.88 -3.18 -4.47
CA ALA A 40 0.60 -1.96 -3.72
C ALA A 40 -0.84 -2.04 -3.19
N HIS A 41 -0.96 -2.18 -1.88
CA HIS A 41 -2.22 -2.15 -1.15
C HIS A 41 -2.57 -0.71 -0.78
N HIS A 42 -3.84 -0.34 -0.88
CA HIS A 42 -4.31 0.95 -0.36
C HIS A 42 -4.74 0.75 1.09
N ILE A 43 -4.23 1.56 2.01
CA ILE A 43 -4.50 1.42 3.44
C ILE A 43 -5.95 1.84 3.74
N LYS A 44 -6.38 3.00 3.24
CA LYS A 44 -7.77 3.46 3.31
C LYS A 44 -8.57 3.09 2.06
N LYS A 45 -9.87 2.84 2.24
CA LYS A 45 -10.77 2.41 1.16
C LYS A 45 -10.90 3.49 0.07
N TRP A 46 -10.85 3.03 -1.19
CA TRP A 46 -10.92 3.82 -2.42
C TRP A 46 -12.14 4.77 -2.54
N SER A 47 -13.21 4.49 -1.80
CA SER A 47 -14.47 5.23 -1.79
C SER A 47 -14.47 6.49 -0.94
N GLU A 48 -13.56 6.62 0.04
CA GLU A 48 -13.67 7.66 1.07
C GLU A 48 -12.81 8.90 0.78
N ALA A 49 -11.87 8.84 -0.16
CA ALA A 49 -11.05 10.00 -0.51
C ALA A 49 -10.50 9.90 -1.94
N SER A 50 -11.20 10.54 -2.89
CA SER A 50 -10.73 10.70 -4.28
C SER A 50 -9.38 11.41 -4.36
N THR A 51 -9.08 12.29 -3.42
CA THR A 51 -7.83 13.05 -3.30
C THR A 51 -6.66 12.23 -2.73
N LEU A 52 -6.91 11.19 -1.94
CA LEU A 52 -5.86 10.35 -1.32
C LEU A 52 -5.49 9.12 -2.15
N ARG A 53 -6.12 8.92 -3.31
CA ARG A 53 -5.88 7.74 -4.18
C ARG A 53 -4.44 7.63 -4.66
N TYR A 54 -3.75 8.76 -4.80
CA TYR A 54 -2.36 8.83 -5.24
C TYR A 54 -1.41 9.35 -4.17
N ASP A 55 -1.89 9.44 -2.92
CA ASP A 55 -1.01 9.69 -1.80
C ASP A 55 -0.17 8.43 -1.54
N VAL A 56 1.15 8.59 -1.57
CA VAL A 56 2.10 7.52 -1.29
C VAL A 56 1.90 6.98 0.13
N ASN A 57 1.46 7.83 1.06
CA ASN A 57 1.22 7.47 2.45
C ASN A 57 0.00 6.57 2.62
N ASN A 58 -0.96 6.65 1.68
CA ASN A 58 -2.11 5.76 1.63
C ASN A 58 -1.80 4.43 0.90
N GLY A 59 -0.54 4.17 0.55
CA GLY A 59 -0.10 2.93 -0.09
C GLY A 59 0.89 2.17 0.78
N ILE A 60 0.84 0.84 0.76
CA ILE A 60 1.83 -0.06 1.38
C ILE A 60 2.13 -1.26 0.49
N THR A 61 3.38 -1.70 0.49
CA THR A 61 3.83 -2.86 -0.30
C THR A 61 3.59 -4.14 0.48
N LEU A 62 2.80 -5.06 -0.09
CA LEU A 62 2.55 -6.40 0.45
C LEU A 62 2.90 -7.47 -0.60
N CYS A 63 3.35 -8.65 -0.19
CA CYS A 63 3.37 -9.79 -1.11
C CYS A 63 1.96 -10.33 -1.31
N ARG A 64 1.73 -11.07 -2.39
CA ARG A 64 0.42 -11.68 -2.70
C ARG A 64 -0.19 -12.42 -1.50
N ASN A 65 0.57 -13.27 -0.82
CA ASN A 65 0.07 -14.03 0.33
C ASN A 65 -0.43 -13.13 1.47
N CYS A 66 0.35 -12.11 1.83
CA CYS A 66 -0.05 -11.16 2.88
C CYS A 66 -1.18 -10.24 2.42
N HIS A 67 -1.24 -9.93 1.14
CA HIS A 67 -2.31 -9.13 0.56
C HIS A 67 -3.65 -9.89 0.58
N ASP A 68 -3.61 -11.18 0.25
CA ASP A 68 -4.79 -12.04 0.24
C ASP A 68 -5.24 -12.39 1.67
N SER A 69 -4.31 -12.50 2.64
CA SER A 69 -4.63 -12.83 4.04
C SER A 69 -5.35 -11.73 4.80
N ILE A 70 -5.26 -10.47 4.35
CA ILE A 70 -5.94 -9.33 5.00
C ILE A 70 -7.25 -8.95 4.34
N ASN A 71 -7.62 -9.60 3.24
CA ASN A 71 -8.85 -9.33 2.52
C ASN A 71 -10.06 -9.57 3.43
N GLY A 72 -10.89 -8.55 3.66
CA GLY A 72 -12.00 -8.58 4.62
C GLY A 72 -11.64 -8.22 6.07
N MET A 73 -10.37 -7.97 6.38
CA MET A 73 -9.89 -7.49 7.68
C MET A 73 -9.11 -6.19 7.58
N GLU A 74 -9.22 -5.45 6.48
CA GLU A 74 -8.38 -4.29 6.17
C GLU A 74 -8.44 -3.21 7.27
N SER A 75 -9.62 -3.00 7.87
CA SER A 75 -9.82 -2.05 8.97
C SER A 75 -9.00 -2.38 10.22
N HIS A 76 -8.73 -3.65 10.50
CA HIS A 76 -7.90 -4.05 11.65
C HIS A 76 -6.42 -3.73 11.42
N TYR A 77 -5.99 -3.71 10.17
CA TYR A 77 -4.60 -3.43 9.80
C TYR A 77 -4.36 -1.97 9.44
N GLU A 78 -5.40 -1.16 9.32
CA GLU A 78 -5.30 0.25 8.92
C GLU A 78 -4.33 1.03 9.81
N VAL A 79 -4.52 0.98 11.14
CA VAL A 79 -3.66 1.67 12.10
C VAL A 79 -2.22 1.17 12.01
N LEU A 80 -2.04 -0.15 12.01
CA LEU A 80 -0.72 -0.78 11.89
C LEU A 80 0.02 -0.33 10.63
N PHE A 81 -0.65 -0.32 9.48
CA PHE A 81 -0.03 0.08 8.22
C PHE A 81 0.29 1.57 8.20
N ASN A 82 -0.60 2.41 8.74
CA ASN A 82 -0.33 3.84 8.88
C ASN A 82 0.90 4.11 9.76
N ASP A 83 1.07 3.38 10.86
CA ASP A 83 2.24 3.50 11.74
C ASP A 83 3.52 3.09 11.01
N ILE A 84 3.50 1.97 10.28
CA ILE A 84 4.64 1.49 9.50
C ILE A 84 5.05 2.50 8.43
N VAL A 85 4.07 3.07 7.73
CA VAL A 85 4.31 4.09 6.70
C VAL A 85 4.85 5.38 7.32
N SER A 86 4.25 5.86 8.40
CA SER A 86 4.65 7.09 9.09
C SER A 86 6.08 6.99 9.62
N ALA A 87 6.45 5.85 10.22
CA ALA A 87 7.80 5.58 10.71
C ALA A 87 8.87 5.58 9.60
N LYS A 88 8.49 5.31 8.35
CA LYS A 88 9.41 5.37 7.20
C LYS A 88 9.56 6.77 6.63
N ASN A 89 8.52 7.57 6.68
CA ASN A 89 8.55 8.96 6.22
C ASN A 89 9.29 9.85 7.20
N GLY A 90 9.17 9.59 8.51
CA GLY A 90 9.92 10.29 9.56
C GLY A 90 11.41 9.95 9.63
N LYS A 91 11.92 9.06 8.76
CA LYS A 91 13.37 8.79 8.61
C LYS A 91 14.05 9.69 7.56
N LEU A 92 13.47 10.86 7.28
CA LEU A 92 14.18 11.98 6.66
C LEU A 92 14.82 12.81 7.77
N HIS A 93 16.10 12.51 8.01
CA HIS A 93 17.05 13.16 8.94
C HIS A 93 16.83 12.90 10.43
#